data_AF-A0A383EV10-F1
#
_entry.id   AF-A0A383EV10-F1
#
_cell.length_a   1.000
_cell.length_b   1.000
_cell.length_c   1.000
_cell.angle_alpha   90.00
_cell.angle_beta   90.00
_cell.angle_gamma   90.00
#
_symmetry.space_group_name_H-M   'P 1'
#
loop_
_entity.id
_entity.type
_entity.pdbx_description
1 polymer ?
#
loop_
_entity_poly.entity_id
_entity_poly.type
_entity_poly.pdbx_seq_one_letter_code
_entity_poly.pdbx_strand_id
1 'polypeptide(L)'
;MGSRLIMEEGNPVLIIPQLAKKIDAKFVFWNRSIEPYEINRDLKIKKNLEEQNIQVVETWDHLLVEPLKIFSGNNKPYSVYGPFYKNLKL
;
A
#
# COMPACT_ATOMS: atom_id res chain seq x y z
N MET A 1 4.51 -23.25 11.01
CA MET A 1 3.42 -22.42 10.45
C MET A 1 2.11 -22.97 10.98
N GLY A 2 1.26 -22.13 11.58
CA GLY A 2 0.02 -22.57 12.26
C GLY A 2 -1.11 -21.54 12.17
N SER A 3 -1.03 -20.63 11.19
CA SER A 3 -2.07 -19.64 10.88
C SER A 3 -2.97 -20.15 9.75
N ARG A 4 -3.92 -19.31 9.33
CA ARG A 4 -4.85 -19.59 8.23
C ARG A 4 -4.97 -18.39 7.30
N LEU A 5 -5.29 -18.66 6.04
CA LEU A 5 -5.74 -17.64 5.09
C LEU A 5 -7.27 -17.51 5.21
N ILE A 6 -7.75 -16.30 5.49
CA ILE A 6 -9.18 -15.99 5.50
C ILE A 6 -9.54 -15.48 4.11
N MET A 7 -10.56 -16.09 3.49
CA MET A 7 -11.08 -15.69 2.19
C MET A 7 -12.47 -15.08 2.38
N GLU A 8 -12.66 -13.89 1.82
CA GLU A 8 -13.91 -13.15 1.85
C GLU A 8 -14.19 -12.59 0.45
N GLU A 9 -15.45 -12.42 0.10
CA GLU A 9 -15.87 -11.88 -1.20
C GLU A 9 -16.73 -10.63 -1.01
N GLY A 10 -16.43 -9.58 -1.77
CA GLY A 10 -17.20 -8.34 -1.78
C GLY A 10 -16.34 -7.09 -1.73
N ASN A 11 -16.89 -5.98 -1.22
CA ASN A 11 -16.21 -4.69 -1.19
C ASN A 11 -15.16 -4.64 -0.06
N PRO A 12 -13.85 -4.54 -0.37
CA PRO A 12 -12.79 -4.53 0.65
C PRO A 12 -12.86 -3.31 1.57
N VAL A 13 -13.43 -2.19 1.10
CA VAL A 13 -13.66 -0.98 1.91
C VAL A 13 -14.58 -1.26 3.11
N LEU A 14 -15.47 -2.26 2.99
CA LEU A 14 -16.36 -2.69 4.06
C LEU A 14 -15.80 -3.89 4.82
N ILE A 15 -15.31 -4.90 4.09
CA ILE A 15 -14.93 -6.20 4.64
C ILE A 15 -13.70 -6.08 5.55
N ILE A 16 -12.66 -5.35 5.12
CA ILE A 16 -11.40 -5.29 5.86
C ILE A 16 -11.60 -4.66 7.25
N PRO A 17 -12.26 -3.49 7.40
CA PRO A 17 -12.52 -2.93 8.72
C PRO A 17 -13.45 -3.79 9.58
N GLN A 18 -14.47 -4.42 8.99
CA GLN A 18 -15.36 -5.33 9.72
C GLN A 18 -14.62 -6.54 10.27
N LEU A 19 -13.74 -7.14 9.46
CA LEU A 19 -12.93 -8.28 9.88
C LEU A 19 -11.95 -7.88 10.98
N ALA A 20 -11.25 -6.76 10.80
CA ALA A 20 -10.30 -6.22 11.78
C ALA A 20 -10.97 -5.99 13.14
N LYS A 21 -12.16 -5.38 13.15
CA LYS A 21 -12.96 -5.19 14.37
C LYS A 21 -13.41 -6.51 14.99
N LYS A 22 -13.88 -7.47 14.18
CA LYS A 22 -14.39 -8.76 14.65
C LYS A 22 -13.33 -9.58 15.41
N ILE A 23 -12.07 -9.39 15.07
CA ILE A 23 -10.93 -10.09 15.70
C ILE A 23 -10.18 -9.22 16.72
N ASP A 24 -10.69 -8.03 17.05
CA ASP A 24 -10.03 -7.05 17.92
C ASP A 24 -8.58 -6.74 17.48
N ALA A 25 -8.39 -6.55 16.16
CA ALA A 25 -7.08 -6.28 15.59
C ALA A 25 -6.56 -4.92 16.04
N LYS A 26 -5.33 -4.89 16.55
CA LYS A 26 -4.62 -3.64 16.85
C LYS A 26 -4.02 -2.98 15.60
N PHE A 27 -3.65 -3.81 14.63
CA PHE A 27 -2.95 -3.38 13.42
C PHE A 27 -3.48 -4.10 12.19
N VAL A 28 -3.48 -3.40 11.06
CA VAL A 28 -3.62 -3.97 9.73
C VAL A 28 -2.40 -3.57 8.91
N PHE A 29 -1.77 -4.56 8.28
CA PHE A 29 -0.60 -4.38 7.43
C PHE A 29 -0.99 -4.63 5.98
N TRP A 30 -0.52 -3.77 5.07
CA TRP A 30 -0.55 -4.06 3.64
C TRP A 30 0.64 -3.43 2.91
N ASN A 31 0.87 -3.90 1.69
CA ASN A 31 1.84 -3.32 0.81
C ASN A 31 1.20 -2.25 -0.08
N ARG A 32 1.90 -1.14 -0.27
CA ARG A 32 1.43 0.01 -1.04
C ARG A 32 1.24 -0.36 -2.50
N SER A 33 0.21 0.19 -3.12
CA SER A 33 0.03 0.17 -4.56
C SER A 33 0.37 1.50 -5.22
N ILE A 34 0.65 1.45 -6.52
CA ILE A 34 0.81 2.62 -7.39
C ILE A 34 -0.41 2.83 -8.32
N GLU A 35 -1.34 1.87 -8.38
CA GLU A 35 -2.48 1.93 -9.29
C GLU A 35 -3.60 2.82 -8.72
N PRO A 36 -4.21 3.73 -9.53
CA PRO A 36 -5.18 4.71 -9.02
C PRO A 36 -6.37 4.13 -8.26
N TYR A 37 -6.90 2.99 -8.74
CA TYR A 37 -8.00 2.29 -8.08
C TYR A 37 -7.60 1.81 -6.68
N GLU A 38 -6.43 1.17 -6.59
CA GLU A 38 -5.95 0.55 -5.35
C GLU A 38 -5.58 1.60 -4.32
N ILE A 39 -4.93 2.69 -4.74
CA ILE A 39 -4.66 3.85 -3.87
C ILE A 39 -5.97 4.39 -3.28
N ASN A 40 -6.99 4.61 -4.11
CA ASN A 40 -8.27 5.14 -3.63
C ASN A 40 -9.02 4.15 -2.71
N ARG A 41 -8.92 2.84 -3.00
CA ARG A 41 -9.44 1.77 -2.13
C ARG A 41 -8.76 1.81 -0.77
N ASP A 42 -7.43 1.82 -0.75
CA ASP A 42 -6.62 1.72 0.47
C ASP A 42 -6.78 2.97 1.34
N LEU A 43 -6.89 4.16 0.74
CA LEU A 43 -7.21 5.39 1.47
C LEU A 43 -8.56 5.31 2.20
N LYS A 44 -9.58 4.73 1.56
CA LYS A 44 -10.91 4.54 2.18
C LYS A 44 -10.87 3.51 3.31
N ILE A 45 -10.16 2.40 3.11
CA ILE A 45 -9.97 1.36 4.14
C ILE A 45 -9.23 1.95 5.34
N LYS A 46 -8.12 2.66 5.10
CA LYS A 46 -7.30 3.28 6.13
C LYS A 46 -8.10 4.23 7.00
N LYS A 47 -8.85 5.14 6.37
CA LYS A 47 -9.72 6.06 7.09
C LYS A 47 -10.71 5.32 8.00
N ASN A 48 -11.36 4.27 7.49
CA ASN A 48 -12.34 3.50 8.27
C ASN A 48 -11.70 2.74 9.45
N LEU A 49 -10.49 2.21 9.27
CA LEU A 49 -9.72 1.54 10.35
C LEU A 49 -9.29 2.54 11.43
N GLU A 50 -8.78 3.71 11.03
CA GLU A 50 -8.35 4.77 11.95
C GLU A 50 -9.52 5.32 12.79
N GLU A 51 -10.71 5.48 12.20
CA GLU A 51 -11.94 5.83 12.92
C GLU A 51 -12.33 4.79 13.99
N GLN A 52 -11.83 3.57 13.87
CA GLN A 52 -12.03 2.47 14.84
C GLN A 52 -10.84 2.30 15.79
N ASN A 53 -9.88 3.22 15.81
CA ASN A 53 -8.62 3.14 16.55
C ASN A 53 -7.73 1.94 16.18
N ILE A 54 -7.87 1.42 14.96
CA ILE A 54 -7.03 0.35 14.42
C ILE A 54 -5.91 0.97 13.60
N GLN A 55 -4.66 0.66 13.92
CA GLN A 55 -3.50 1.26 13.26
C GLN A 55 -3.22 0.58 11.92
N VAL A 56 -2.81 1.38 10.93
CA VAL A 56 -2.47 0.90 9.59
C VAL A 56 -0.97 1.06 9.37
N VAL A 57 -0.34 -0.01 8.87
CA VAL A 57 1.06 -0.01 8.48
C VAL A 57 1.18 -0.35 7.00
N GLU A 58 1.85 0.54 6.25
CA GLU A 58 1.98 0.45 4.79
C GLU A 58 3.45 0.36 4.39
N THR A 59 3.82 -0.73 3.72
CA THR A 59 5.20 -1.00 3.27
C THR A 59 5.32 -1.04 1.74
N TRP A 60 6.50 -0.78 1.20
CA TRP A 60 6.80 -1.06 -0.21
C TRP A 60 7.38 -2.47 -0.34
N ASP A 61 6.99 -3.21 -1.38
CA ASP A 61 7.40 -4.60 -1.58
C ASP A 61 7.77 -4.94 -3.03
N HIS A 62 7.02 -4.41 -4.00
CA HIS A 62 7.07 -4.84 -5.40
C HIS A 62 7.99 -3.98 -6.28
N LEU A 63 8.64 -2.96 -5.71
CA LEU A 63 9.55 -2.06 -6.40
C LEU A 63 10.95 -2.13 -5.79
N LEU A 64 11.97 -2.16 -6.64
CA LEU A 64 13.38 -2.09 -6.21
C LEU A 64 13.72 -0.75 -5.54
N VAL A 65 13.13 0.34 -6.06
CA VAL A 65 13.26 1.69 -5.54
C VAL A 65 11.88 2.33 -5.50
N GLU A 66 11.56 2.95 -4.38
CA GLU A 66 10.28 3.66 -4.23
C GLU A 66 10.21 4.84 -5.22
N PRO A 67 9.05 5.12 -5.84
CA PRO A 67 8.95 6.15 -6.86
C PRO A 67 9.39 7.54 -6.40
N LEU A 68 9.21 7.85 -5.10
CA LEU A 68 9.62 9.12 -4.49
C LEU A 68 11.10 9.17 -4.07
N LYS A 69 11.89 8.15 -4.40
CA LYS A 69 13.32 8.08 -4.09
C LYS A 69 14.21 8.20 -5.33
N ILE A 70 13.62 8.31 -6.53
CA ILE A 70 14.38 8.39 -7.78
C ILE A 70 13.78 9.45 -8.72
N PHE A 71 14.52 10.54 -8.91
CA PHE A 71 14.11 11.66 -9.74
C PHE A 71 15.24 12.08 -10.69
N SER A 72 14.86 12.76 -11.77
CA SER A 72 15.82 13.46 -12.64
C SER A 72 16.48 14.63 -11.91
N GLY A 73 17.57 15.17 -12.46
CA GLY A 73 18.29 16.32 -11.87
C GLY A 73 17.43 17.58 -11.65
N ASN A 74 16.28 17.69 -12.34
CA ASN A 74 15.31 18.77 -12.15
C ASN A 74 14.19 18.40 -11.16
N ASN A 75 14.39 17.36 -10.33
CA ASN A 75 13.43 16.83 -9.36
C ASN A 75 12.07 16.42 -9.98
N LYS A 76 12.09 15.97 -11.24
CA LYS A 76 10.91 15.46 -11.97
C LYS A 76 10.97 13.94 -12.16
N PRO A 77 9.82 13.23 -12.20
CA PRO A 77 9.78 11.84 -12.62
C PRO A 77 10.44 11.66 -13.99
N TYR A 78 11.04 10.49 -14.21
CA TYR A 78 11.64 10.16 -15.50
C TYR A 78 10.57 9.84 -16.55
N SER A 79 10.73 10.41 -17.75
CA SER A 79 9.93 10.07 -18.95
C SER A 79 10.71 9.26 -19.97
N VAL A 80 12.02 9.07 -19.77
CA VAL A 80 12.92 8.31 -20.66
C VAL A 80 13.68 7.26 -19.83
N TYR A 81 13.65 6.00 -20.29
CA TYR A 81 14.22 4.87 -19.55
C TYR A 81 15.74 4.93 -19.38
N GLY A 82 16.50 5.35 -20.41
CA GLY A 82 17.97 5.39 -20.36
C GLY A 82 18.52 6.23 -19.19
N PRO A 83 18.09 7.50 -19.03
CA PRO A 83 18.43 8.33 -17.88
C PRO A 83 17.97 7.76 -16.53
N PHE A 84 16.77 7.15 -16.47
CA PHE A 84 16.28 6.48 -15.25
C PHE A 84 17.22 5.35 -14.83
N TYR A 85 17.54 4.46 -15.76
CA TYR A 85 18.39 3.30 -15.52
C TYR A 85 19.82 3.68 -15.13
N LYS A 86 20.36 4.75 -15.72
CA LYS A 86 21.67 5.28 -15.34
C LYS A 86 21.69 5.77 -13.90
N ASN A 87 20.62 6.40 -13.41
CA ASN A 87 20.51 6.82 -12.02
C ASN A 87 20.29 5.62 -11.08
N LEU A 88 19.43 4.67 -11.47
CA LEU A 88 19.16 3.46 -10.69
C LEU A 88 20.41 2.60 -10.43
N LYS A 89 21.37 2.60 -11.35
CA LYS A 89 22.62 1.82 -11.26
C LYS A 89 23.71 2.44 -10.40
N LEU A 90 23.61 3.73 -10.09
CA LEU A 90 24.61 4.49 -9.33
C LEU A 90 24.24 4.52 -7.85
#